data_AF-A0A9D8R895-F1
#
_entry.id   AF-A0A9D8R895-F1
#
_cell.length_a   1.000
_cell.length_b   1.000
_cell.length_c   1.000
_cell.angle_alpha   90.00
_cell.angle_beta   90.00
_cell.angle_gamma   90.00
#
_symmetry.space_group_name_H-M   'P 1'
#
loop_
_entity.id
_entity.type
_entity.pdbx_description
1 polymer ?
#
loop_
_entity_poly.entity_id
_entity_poly.type
_entity_poly.pdbx_seq_one_letter_code
_entity_poly.pdbx_strand_id
1 'polypeptide(L)'
;MKLFKHIAAGIAALTILSSCSLLTNTASNATTSGSTTGGALAALYDIFKTTGGIDLSNLTNLINLGKILGNIGGLGNATASFTDQFAAGLIDGSANLVNKTNVSSVLSGLKTLANIDTSTITSAASAAASGAPSTLTSNTEGVATTVSALTSIFNALQ
;
A
#
# COMPACT_ATOMS: atom_id res chain seq x y z
N MET A 1 -0.04 53.09 -17.70
CA MET A 1 0.78 52.33 -16.73
C MET A 1 -0.12 51.32 -16.03
N LYS A 2 0.00 50.02 -16.34
CA LYS A 2 -0.72 48.96 -15.63
C LYS A 2 0.17 48.49 -14.49
N LEU A 3 -0.23 48.83 -13.26
CA LEU A 3 0.48 48.53 -12.03
C LEU A 3 0.00 47.17 -11.52
N PHE A 4 0.93 46.21 -11.43
CA PHE A 4 0.73 44.94 -10.75
C PHE A 4 0.47 45.16 -9.26
N LYS A 5 -0.44 44.35 -8.69
CA LYS A 5 -0.37 43.63 -7.41
C LYS A 5 -1.79 43.42 -6.86
N HIS A 6 -2.14 42.17 -6.56
CA HIS A 6 -2.46 41.62 -5.23
C HIS A 6 -3.18 40.27 -5.42
N ILE A 7 -2.47 39.17 -5.15
CA ILE A 7 -2.76 38.24 -4.05
C ILE A 7 -4.02 37.39 -4.32
N ALA A 8 -3.81 36.26 -5.01
CA ALA A 8 -4.69 35.11 -4.92
C ALA A 8 -4.27 34.31 -3.67
N ALA A 9 -4.78 34.74 -2.51
CA ALA A 9 -4.77 33.97 -1.28
C ALA A 9 -6.13 33.27 -1.14
N GLY A 10 -6.11 31.97 -0.88
CA GLY A 10 -7.28 31.10 -0.77
C GLY A 10 -7.14 29.97 -1.79
N ILE A 11 -6.66 28.79 -1.40
CA ILE A 11 -7.39 27.88 -0.53
C ILE A 11 -6.45 27.30 0.54
N ALA A 12 -6.87 27.45 1.79
CA ALA A 12 -6.27 26.81 2.95
C ALA A 12 -6.68 25.34 3.05
N ALA A 13 -5.80 24.58 3.69
CA ALA A 13 -6.04 23.32 4.40
C ALA A 13 -6.33 22.05 3.54
N LEU A 14 -5.26 21.28 3.32
CA LEU A 14 -5.35 19.84 3.56
C LEU A 14 -4.10 19.40 4.36
N THR A 15 -4.27 19.51 5.66
CA THR A 15 -3.62 18.76 6.75
C THR A 15 -2.39 17.91 6.37
N ILE A 16 -1.25 18.41 6.86
CA ILE A 16 -0.13 17.69 7.46
C ILE A 16 -0.53 16.24 7.81
N LEU A 17 -0.07 15.26 7.02
CA LEU A 17 -0.11 13.86 7.42
C LEU A 17 1.07 13.57 8.35
N SER A 18 0.98 14.13 9.56
CA SER A 18 1.59 13.56 10.75
C SER A 18 0.81 12.30 11.09
N SER A 19 1.14 11.17 10.48
CA SER A 19 0.60 9.87 10.89
C SER A 19 1.73 8.95 11.33
N CYS A 20 2.44 9.40 12.36
CA CYS A 20 2.83 8.52 13.47
C CYS A 20 1.68 8.50 14.49
N SER A 21 0.46 8.21 14.04
CA SER A 21 -0.68 7.86 14.89
C SER A 21 -0.70 6.33 15.03
N LEU A 22 0.32 5.82 15.71
CA LEU A 22 0.38 4.45 16.16
C LEU A 22 -0.67 4.29 17.28
N LEU A 23 -1.58 3.32 17.08
CA LEU A 23 -2.45 2.71 18.10
C LEU A 23 -3.55 3.59 18.70
N THR A 24 -4.80 3.43 18.23
CA THR A 24 -6.06 3.29 19.04
C THR A 24 -7.33 3.45 18.18
N ASN A 25 -7.60 2.50 17.27
CA ASN A 25 -8.96 2.25 16.74
C ASN A 25 -9.03 0.93 15.93
N THR A 26 -8.81 -0.20 16.61
CA THR A 26 -8.41 -1.47 15.97
C THR A 26 -9.45 -2.10 15.02
N ALA A 27 -10.76 -1.79 15.12
CA ALA A 27 -11.79 -2.41 14.26
C ALA A 27 -12.14 -1.59 12.99
N SER A 28 -12.45 -0.29 13.14
CA SER A 28 -12.72 0.59 11.98
C SER A 28 -11.50 0.75 11.06
N ASN A 29 -10.30 0.61 11.63
CA ASN A 29 -9.06 0.62 10.87
C ASN A 29 -8.85 -0.68 10.08
N ALA A 30 -9.28 -1.85 10.55
CA ALA A 30 -9.02 -3.12 9.86
C ALA A 30 -9.71 -3.18 8.49
N THR A 31 -11.00 -2.85 8.44
CA THR A 31 -11.76 -2.79 7.17
C THR A 31 -11.19 -1.73 6.23
N THR A 32 -10.89 -0.54 6.74
CA THR A 32 -10.33 0.57 5.93
C THR A 32 -8.95 0.24 5.38
N SER A 33 -8.09 -0.36 6.21
CA SER A 33 -6.77 -0.84 5.81
C SER A 33 -6.88 -1.99 4.81
N GLY A 34 -7.83 -2.89 5.00
CA GLY A 34 -8.16 -3.93 4.03
C GLY A 34 -8.54 -3.34 2.67
N SER A 35 -9.49 -2.40 2.65
CA SER A 35 -9.96 -1.74 1.42
C SER A 35 -8.85 -0.96 0.71
N THR A 36 -8.06 -0.20 1.47
CA THR A 36 -6.90 0.53 0.92
C THR A 36 -5.85 -0.43 0.34
N THR A 37 -5.59 -1.54 1.03
CA THR A 37 -4.70 -2.61 0.54
C THR A 37 -5.26 -3.25 -0.71
N GLY A 38 -6.56 -3.53 -0.76
CA GLY A 38 -7.24 -4.13 -1.91
C GLY A 38 -7.16 -3.26 -3.15
N GLY A 39 -7.41 -1.96 -3.02
CA GLY A 39 -7.29 -1.02 -4.14
C GLY A 39 -5.86 -0.87 -4.64
N ALA A 40 -4.88 -0.81 -3.73
CA ALA A 40 -3.47 -0.76 -4.10
C ALA A 40 -2.99 -2.07 -4.76
N LEU A 41 -3.48 -3.22 -4.28
CA LEU A 41 -3.19 -4.53 -4.86
C LEU A 41 -3.76 -4.66 -6.26
N ALA A 42 -5.00 -4.21 -6.48
CA ALA A 42 -5.62 -4.19 -7.81
C ALA A 42 -4.83 -3.32 -8.79
N ALA A 43 -4.41 -2.12 -8.37
CA ALA A 43 -3.60 -1.24 -9.20
C ALA A 43 -2.24 -1.87 -9.58
N LEU A 44 -1.56 -2.53 -8.64
CA LEU A 44 -0.31 -3.24 -8.95
C LEU A 44 -0.53 -4.48 -9.83
N TYR A 45 -1.63 -5.21 -9.62
CA TYR A 45 -1.95 -6.39 -10.41
C TYR A 45 -2.26 -6.05 -11.87
N ASP A 46 -2.99 -4.97 -12.13
CA ASP A 46 -3.24 -4.49 -13.49
C ASP A 46 -1.94 -4.16 -14.22
N ILE A 47 -0.99 -3.55 -13.51
CA ILE A 47 0.34 -3.27 -14.05
C ILE A 47 1.08 -4.59 -14.31
N PHE A 48 1.13 -5.49 -13.33
CA PHE A 48 1.77 -6.80 -13.48
C PHE A 48 1.25 -7.59 -14.68
N LYS A 49 -0.06 -7.58 -14.95
CA LYS A 49 -0.65 -8.25 -16.12
C LYS A 49 -0.16 -7.69 -17.46
N THR A 50 0.16 -6.41 -17.51
CA THR A 50 0.59 -5.74 -18.75
C THR A 50 2.09 -5.82 -18.97
N THR A 51 2.89 -5.81 -17.90
CA THR A 51 4.36 -5.73 -17.95
C THR A 51 5.06 -7.05 -17.63
N GLY A 52 4.37 -8.01 -17.01
CA GLY A 52 4.96 -9.25 -16.49
C GLY A 52 5.80 -9.07 -15.22
N GLY A 53 5.81 -7.88 -14.62
CA GLY A 53 6.61 -7.60 -13.43
C GLY A 53 6.33 -6.23 -12.79
N ILE A 54 6.77 -6.04 -11.55
CA ILE A 54 6.65 -4.77 -10.83
C ILE A 54 7.96 -4.00 -10.91
N ASP A 55 7.94 -2.86 -11.59
CA ASP A 55 9.05 -1.90 -11.62
C ASP A 55 8.96 -0.97 -10.40
N LEU A 56 9.88 -1.11 -9.44
CA LEU A 56 9.92 -0.29 -8.23
C LEU A 56 10.61 1.07 -8.42
N SER A 57 11.14 1.35 -9.62
CA SER A 57 11.56 2.70 -10.02
C SER A 57 10.37 3.56 -10.48
N ASN A 58 9.26 2.92 -10.84
CA ASN A 58 8.02 3.61 -11.16
C ASN A 58 7.36 4.17 -9.90
N LEU A 59 7.16 5.49 -9.88
CA LEU A 59 6.58 6.23 -8.75
C LEU A 59 5.21 5.67 -8.33
N THR A 60 4.35 5.33 -9.29
CA THR A 60 3.00 4.81 -9.02
C THR A 60 3.07 3.44 -8.35
N ASN A 61 3.96 2.57 -8.83
CA ASN A 61 4.17 1.25 -8.23
C ASN A 61 4.69 1.38 -6.80
N LEU A 62 5.62 2.29 -6.58
CA LEU A 62 6.22 2.53 -5.27
C LEU A 62 5.20 3.10 -4.27
N ILE A 63 4.36 4.06 -4.71
CA ILE A 63 3.25 4.60 -3.90
C ILE A 63 2.24 3.51 -3.54
N ASN A 64 1.82 2.70 -4.51
CA ASN A 64 0.87 1.61 -4.25
C ASN A 64 1.47 0.55 -3.32
N LEU A 65 2.75 0.22 -3.47
CA LEU A 65 3.44 -0.67 -2.55
C LEU A 65 3.51 -0.07 -1.14
N GLY A 66 3.83 1.22 -1.02
CA GLY A 66 3.81 1.92 0.27
C GLY A 66 2.42 1.88 0.93
N LYS A 67 1.34 2.01 0.16
CA LYS A 67 -0.03 1.86 0.68
C LYS A 67 -0.29 0.46 1.23
N ILE A 68 0.16 -0.59 0.53
CA ILE A 68 0.06 -1.97 1.04
C ILE A 68 0.83 -2.08 2.35
N LEU A 69 2.12 -1.76 2.34
CA LEU A 69 3.02 -1.91 3.49
C LEU A 69 2.54 -1.11 4.73
N GLY A 70 2.08 0.11 4.52
CA GLY A 70 1.54 0.96 5.59
C GLY A 70 0.22 0.47 6.19
N ASN A 71 -0.54 -0.36 5.47
CA ASN A 71 -1.84 -0.85 5.91
C ASN A 71 -1.82 -2.31 6.40
N ILE A 72 -0.77 -3.08 6.11
CA ILE A 72 -0.63 -4.47 6.57
C ILE A 72 0.06 -4.60 7.93
N GLY A 73 0.56 -3.52 8.53
CA GLY A 73 1.31 -3.57 9.81
C GLY A 73 0.54 -4.21 10.98
N GLY A 74 -0.78 -4.28 10.91
CA GLY A 74 -1.62 -4.99 11.89
C GLY A 74 -1.81 -6.49 11.64
N LEU A 75 -1.46 -7.02 10.46
CA LEU A 75 -1.75 -8.40 10.05
C LEU A 75 -0.83 -9.45 10.69
N GLY A 76 0.44 -9.11 10.97
CA GLY A 76 1.45 -10.08 11.42
C GLY A 76 1.08 -10.77 12.74
N ASN A 77 0.41 -10.06 13.64
CA ASN A 77 -0.04 -10.57 14.95
C ASN A 77 -1.56 -10.36 15.16
N ALA A 78 -2.32 -10.31 14.06
CA ALA A 78 -3.75 -10.02 14.11
C ALA A 78 -4.56 -11.08 14.86
N THR A 79 -5.58 -10.64 15.59
CA THR A 79 -6.64 -11.52 16.09
C THR A 79 -7.50 -12.03 14.93
N ALA A 80 -8.31 -13.07 15.17
CA ALA A 80 -9.27 -13.57 14.19
C ALA A 80 -10.23 -12.46 13.72
N SER A 81 -10.80 -11.69 14.66
CA SER A 81 -11.71 -10.58 14.33
C SER A 81 -11.05 -9.49 13.48
N PHE A 82 -9.77 -9.16 13.73
CA PHE A 82 -9.06 -8.19 12.88
C PHE A 82 -8.85 -8.76 11.48
N THR A 83 -8.42 -10.02 11.40
CA THR A 83 -8.19 -10.71 10.12
C THR A 83 -9.46 -10.76 9.29
N ASP A 84 -10.62 -11.07 9.89
CA ASP A 84 -11.91 -11.15 9.20
C ASP A 84 -12.36 -9.78 8.67
N GLN A 85 -12.21 -8.72 9.47
CA GLN A 85 -12.55 -7.35 9.04
C GLN A 85 -11.61 -6.85 7.95
N PHE A 86 -10.31 -7.12 8.08
CA PHE A 86 -9.33 -6.82 7.04
C PHE A 86 -9.66 -7.57 5.74
N ALA A 87 -10.00 -8.87 5.83
CA ALA A 87 -10.38 -9.68 4.67
C ALA A 87 -11.63 -9.14 3.96
N ALA A 88 -12.65 -8.73 4.72
CA ALA A 88 -13.86 -8.12 4.18
C ALA A 88 -13.53 -6.81 3.44
N GLY A 89 -12.73 -5.94 4.05
CA GLY A 89 -12.25 -4.72 3.40
C GLY A 89 -11.42 -5.00 2.15
N LEU A 90 -10.53 -5.99 2.20
CA LEU A 90 -9.68 -6.39 1.08
C LEU A 90 -10.49 -6.85 -0.12
N ILE A 91 -11.52 -7.68 0.10
CA ILE A 91 -12.44 -8.11 -0.96
C ILE A 91 -13.14 -6.90 -1.58
N ASP A 92 -13.74 -6.04 -0.75
CA ASP A 92 -14.49 -4.86 -1.17
C ASP A 92 -13.62 -3.87 -1.98
N GLY A 93 -12.44 -3.53 -1.48
CA GLY A 93 -11.54 -2.57 -2.11
C GLY A 93 -10.82 -3.08 -3.37
N SER A 94 -10.79 -4.40 -3.59
CA SER A 94 -10.07 -5.02 -4.71
C SER A 94 -10.87 -5.11 -6.02
N ALA A 95 -12.09 -4.57 -6.07
CA ALA A 95 -12.97 -4.65 -7.24
C ALA A 95 -13.22 -6.11 -7.74
N ASN A 96 -13.40 -7.04 -6.79
CA ASN A 96 -13.59 -8.50 -7.01
C ASN A 96 -12.35 -9.28 -7.46
N LEU A 97 -11.18 -8.64 -7.55
CA LEU A 97 -9.92 -9.34 -7.78
C LEU A 97 -9.64 -10.32 -6.63
N VAL A 98 -9.80 -9.85 -5.39
CA VAL A 98 -9.79 -10.70 -4.18
C VAL A 98 -11.24 -11.08 -3.86
N ASN A 99 -11.47 -12.36 -3.60
CA ASN A 99 -12.79 -12.92 -3.32
C ASN A 99 -12.69 -14.09 -2.32
N LYS A 100 -13.82 -14.65 -1.92
CA LYS A 100 -13.88 -15.72 -0.90
C LYS A 100 -13.05 -16.96 -1.25
N THR A 101 -12.75 -17.19 -2.53
CA THR A 101 -11.98 -18.36 -2.99
C THR A 101 -10.47 -18.14 -2.83
N ASN A 102 -9.98 -16.93 -3.09
CA ASN A 102 -8.54 -16.63 -3.11
C ASN A 102 -8.06 -15.78 -1.91
N VAL A 103 -8.97 -15.19 -1.12
CA VAL A 103 -8.63 -14.28 -0.02
C VAL A 103 -7.70 -14.90 1.02
N SER A 104 -7.83 -16.18 1.33
CA SER A 104 -6.94 -16.86 2.28
C SER A 104 -5.49 -16.92 1.78
N SER A 105 -5.29 -17.18 0.49
CA SER A 105 -3.96 -17.19 -0.14
C SER A 105 -3.36 -15.78 -0.19
N VAL A 106 -4.17 -14.78 -0.54
CA VAL A 106 -3.75 -13.37 -0.55
C VAL A 106 -3.36 -12.91 0.85
N LEU A 107 -4.18 -13.20 1.87
CA LEU A 107 -3.87 -12.88 3.28
C LEU A 107 -2.58 -13.55 3.76
N SER A 108 -2.32 -14.78 3.33
CA SER A 108 -1.10 -15.49 3.68
C SER A 108 0.12 -14.77 3.10
N GLY A 109 0.07 -14.37 1.82
CA GLY A 109 1.12 -13.54 1.22
C GLY A 109 1.28 -12.18 1.91
N LEU A 110 0.19 -11.49 2.23
CA LEU A 110 0.24 -10.20 2.93
C LEU A 110 0.82 -10.33 4.35
N LYS A 111 0.55 -11.43 5.07
CA LYS A 111 1.18 -11.74 6.36
C LYS A 111 2.68 -11.98 6.21
N THR A 112 3.11 -12.63 5.13
CA THR A 112 4.54 -12.75 4.80
C THR A 112 5.15 -11.36 4.59
N LEU A 113 4.52 -10.48 3.79
CA LEU A 113 4.99 -9.10 3.62
C LEU A 113 5.09 -8.33 4.93
N ALA A 114 4.11 -8.48 5.82
CA ALA A 114 4.09 -7.80 7.12
C ALA A 114 5.26 -8.19 8.04
N ASN A 115 5.91 -9.32 7.77
CA ASN A 115 7.05 -9.83 8.54
C ASN A 115 8.41 -9.60 7.86
N ILE A 116 8.44 -8.95 6.68
CA ILE A 116 9.68 -8.58 5.99
C ILE A 116 10.11 -7.17 6.41
N ASP A 117 11.41 -6.92 6.53
CA ASP A 117 11.92 -5.56 6.66
C ASP A 117 11.70 -4.79 5.36
N THR A 118 10.72 -3.90 5.38
CA THR A 118 10.33 -3.06 4.25
C THR A 118 10.63 -1.58 4.49
N SER A 119 11.53 -1.28 5.44
CA SER A 119 11.87 0.09 5.85
C SER A 119 12.38 0.97 4.68
N THR A 120 13.23 0.41 3.82
CA THR A 120 13.78 1.10 2.64
C THR A 120 12.70 1.40 1.60
N ILE A 121 11.78 0.45 1.37
CA ILE A 121 10.66 0.59 0.45
C ILE A 121 9.65 1.62 0.98
N THR A 122 9.31 1.54 2.27
CA THR A 122 8.37 2.45 2.93
C THR A 122 8.89 3.89 2.91
N SER A 123 10.19 4.07 3.14
CA SER A 123 10.84 5.38 3.05
C SER A 123 10.79 5.94 1.63
N ALA A 124 11.12 5.11 0.63
CA ALA A 124 11.09 5.51 -0.78
C ALA A 124 9.66 5.83 -1.25
N ALA A 125 8.66 5.06 -0.82
CA ALA A 125 7.25 5.31 -1.12
C ALA A 125 6.72 6.59 -0.46
N SER A 126 7.17 6.91 0.75
CA SER A 126 6.82 8.16 1.44
C SER A 126 7.45 9.38 0.74
N ALA A 127 8.70 9.27 0.28
CA ALA A 127 9.34 10.29 -0.54
C ALA A 127 8.60 10.47 -1.88
N ALA A 128 8.20 9.36 -2.51
CA ALA A 128 7.44 9.37 -3.74
C ALA A 128 6.07 10.06 -3.60
N ALA A 129 5.33 9.73 -2.54
CA ALA A 129 4.02 10.31 -2.26
C ALA A 129 4.06 11.82 -1.97
N SER A 130 5.21 12.33 -1.50
CA SER A 130 5.42 13.77 -1.24
C SER A 130 5.97 14.53 -2.45
N GLY A 131 6.14 13.87 -3.61
CA GLY A 131 6.70 14.48 -4.82
C GLY A 131 8.21 14.74 -4.75
N ALA A 132 8.88 14.22 -3.72
CA ALA A 132 10.34 14.25 -3.64
C ALA A 132 10.94 13.17 -4.56
N PRO A 133 12.16 13.38 -5.09
CA PRO A 133 12.89 12.33 -5.78
C PRO A 133 13.03 11.10 -4.87
N SER A 134 12.43 9.98 -5.26
CA SER A 134 12.53 8.72 -4.53
C SER A 134 13.71 7.92 -5.05
N THR A 135 14.80 7.86 -4.30
CA THR A 135 15.88 6.91 -4.54
C THR A 135 15.64 5.65 -3.73
N LEU A 136 15.42 4.53 -4.43
CA LEU A 136 15.37 3.23 -3.79
C LEU A 136 16.81 2.73 -3.58
N THR A 137 17.36 2.98 -2.40
CA THR A 137 18.65 2.41 -2.00
C THR A 137 18.41 0.96 -1.57
N SER A 138 18.76 0.02 -2.44
CA SER A 138 18.43 -1.39 -2.28
C SER A 138 19.13 -2.00 -1.06
N ASN A 139 18.37 -2.47 -0.08
CA ASN A 139 18.73 -3.74 0.57
C ASN A 139 18.22 -4.83 -0.38
N THR A 140 19.12 -5.35 -1.23
CA THR A 140 18.76 -6.25 -2.34
C THR A 140 17.91 -7.43 -1.88
N GLU A 141 18.14 -7.93 -0.66
CA GLU A 141 17.39 -9.05 -0.07
C GLU A 141 15.95 -8.65 0.32
N GLY A 142 15.75 -7.50 0.97
CA GLY A 142 14.42 -7.03 1.36
C GLY A 142 13.53 -6.68 0.16
N VAL A 143 14.12 -6.06 -0.86
CA VAL A 143 13.43 -5.73 -2.12
C VAL A 143 13.05 -7.01 -2.88
N ALA A 144 14.00 -7.93 -3.08
CA ALA A 144 13.74 -9.19 -3.77
C ALA A 144 12.67 -10.03 -3.07
N THR A 145 12.71 -10.11 -1.74
CA THR A 145 11.72 -10.86 -0.95
C THR A 145 10.33 -10.21 -1.07
N THR A 146 10.25 -8.87 -1.05
CA THR A 146 8.98 -8.15 -1.24
C THR A 146 8.38 -8.41 -2.62
N VAL A 147 9.19 -8.32 -3.68
CA VAL A 147 8.74 -8.58 -5.06
C VAL A 147 8.33 -10.05 -5.24
N SER A 148 9.08 -10.98 -4.66
CA SER A 148 8.74 -12.42 -4.69
C SER A 148 7.40 -12.69 -4.00
N ALA A 149 7.17 -12.08 -2.84
CA ALA A 149 5.92 -12.24 -2.11
C ALA A 149 4.73 -11.60 -2.85
N LEU A 150 4.90 -10.43 -3.47
CA LEU A 150 3.89 -9.85 -4.37
C LEU A 150 3.59 -10.74 -5.58
N THR A 151 4.62 -11.31 -6.20
CA THR A 151 4.46 -12.21 -7.34
C THR A 151 3.67 -13.46 -6.94
N SER A 152 3.95 -14.00 -5.74
CA SER A 152 3.19 -15.12 -5.18
C SER A 152 1.72 -14.76 -4.93
N ILE A 153 1.45 -13.55 -4.43
CA ILE A 153 0.07 -13.03 -4.29
C ILE A 153 -0.59 -12.94 -5.67
N PHE A 154 0.07 -12.36 -6.67
CA PHE A 154 -0.51 -12.21 -8.02
C PHE A 154 -0.77 -13.54 -8.72
N ASN A 155 0.06 -14.55 -8.49
CA ASN A 155 -0.19 -15.90 -8.99
C ASN A 155 -1.41 -16.54 -8.32
N ALA A 156 -1.73 -16.21 -7.07
CA ALA A 156 -2.94 -16.67 -6.40
C ALA A 156 -4.22 -15.97 -6.87
N LEU A 157 -4.10 -14.91 -7.69
CA LEU A 157 -5.22 -14.14 -8.24
C LEU A 157 -5.58 -14.55 -9.68
N GLN A 158 -4.76 -15.39 -10.32
CA GLN A 158 -5.03 -15.98 -11.64
C GLN A 158 -5.94 -17.20 -11.51
#